data_AF-A0A2G9U5S4-F1
#
_entry.id   AF-A0A2G9U5S4-F1
#
_cell.length_a   1.000
_cell.length_b   1.000
_cell.length_c   1.000
_cell.angle_alpha   90.00
_cell.angle_beta   90.00
_cell.angle_gamma   90.00
#
_symmetry.space_group_name_H-M   'P 1'
#
loop_
_entity.id
_entity.type
_entity.pdbx_description
1 polymer ?
#
loop_
_entity_poly.entity_id
_entity_poly.type
_entity_poly.pdbx_seq_one_letter_code
_entity_poly.pdbx_strand_id
1 'polypeptide(L)'
;MTKEFCPACGNKMLHKVAVSVDENGEQVLHINWQRLANKRGLKHSLPAPKGGKHAVVEKLFEDQPIPQNRMAKVRSDPLEDGPFSVHDVTSRSAMLGVRTMNNKHRQRRNPNEARAGGRRK
;
A
#
# COMPACT_ATOMS: atom_id res chain seq x y z
N MET A 1 -11.24 -10.10 -2.21
CA MET A 1 -10.35 -9.90 -1.04
C MET A 1 -9.62 -8.57 -1.15
N THR A 2 -10.29 -7.45 -0.85
CA THR A 2 -9.73 -6.09 -1.03
C THR A 2 -9.84 -5.23 0.22
N LYS A 3 -10.58 -5.68 1.25
CA LYS A 3 -10.76 -4.94 2.49
C LYS A 3 -9.50 -5.03 3.36
N GLU A 4 -9.05 -3.87 3.83
CA GLU A 4 -7.95 -3.75 4.80
C GLU A 4 -8.45 -3.56 6.23
N PHE A 5 -9.61 -2.91 6.39
CA PHE A 5 -10.23 -2.58 7.68
C PHE A 5 -11.39 -3.53 7.97
N CYS A 6 -11.56 -3.87 9.24
CA CYS A 6 -12.69 -4.68 9.70
C CYS A 6 -13.99 -3.85 9.61
N PRO A 7 -15.05 -4.36 8.98
CA PRO A 7 -16.32 -3.61 8.86
C PRO A 7 -17.05 -3.43 10.19
N ALA A 8 -16.79 -4.30 11.18
CA ALA A 8 -17.47 -4.22 12.48
C ALA A 8 -16.77 -3.24 13.45
N CYS A 9 -15.43 -3.19 13.44
CA CYS A 9 -14.65 -2.42 14.42
C CYS A 9 -13.73 -1.35 13.82
N GLY A 10 -13.64 -1.23 12.49
CA GLY A 10 -12.83 -0.22 11.80
C GLY A 10 -11.31 -0.42 11.87
N ASN A 11 -10.82 -1.44 12.59
CA ASN A 11 -9.38 -1.67 12.77
C ASN A 11 -8.73 -2.32 11.54
N LYS A 12 -7.48 -1.93 11.24
CA LYS A 12 -6.65 -2.51 10.17
C LYS A 12 -5.99 -3.83 10.58
N MET A 13 -6.81 -4.82 10.97
CA MET A 13 -6.35 -6.08 11.55
C MET A 13 -6.90 -7.32 10.82
N LEU A 14 -7.28 -7.18 9.55
CA LEU A 14 -7.74 -8.31 8.76
C LEU A 14 -6.57 -9.20 8.35
N HIS A 15 -6.65 -10.47 8.72
CA HIS A 15 -5.70 -11.50 8.32
C HIS A 15 -6.34 -12.46 7.33
N LYS A 16 -5.66 -12.66 6.18
CA LYS A 16 -6.07 -13.68 5.21
C LYS A 16 -5.83 -15.08 5.80
N VAL A 17 -6.85 -15.91 5.80
CA VAL A 17 -6.87 -17.32 6.26
C VAL A 17 -7.42 -18.18 5.13
N ALA A 18 -6.86 -19.38 4.94
CA ALA A 18 -7.40 -20.36 4.01
C ALA A 18 -8.48 -21.19 4.71
N VAL A 19 -9.56 -21.49 3.99
CA VAL A 19 -10.69 -22.27 4.50
C VAL A 19 -10.93 -23.41 3.53
N SER A 20 -11.03 -24.64 4.05
CA SER A 20 -11.53 -25.81 3.31
C SER A 20 -12.95 -26.11 3.76
N VAL A 21 -13.81 -26.48 2.81
CA VAL A 21 -15.20 -26.86 3.07
C VAL A 21 -15.41 -28.25 2.51
N ASP A 22 -15.83 -29.18 3.36
CA ASP A 22 -16.06 -30.57 3.00
C ASP A 22 -17.46 -30.77 2.40
N GLU A 23 -17.72 -31.93 1.79
CA GLU A 23 -19.01 -32.27 1.17
C GLU A 23 -20.17 -32.28 2.18
N ASN A 24 -19.86 -32.56 3.45
CA ASN A 24 -20.82 -32.50 4.57
C ASN A 24 -21.10 -31.06 5.04
N GLY A 25 -20.44 -30.05 4.46
CA GLY A 25 -20.57 -28.64 4.82
C GLY A 25 -19.72 -28.19 6.01
N GLU A 26 -18.88 -29.07 6.56
CA GLU A 26 -17.95 -28.73 7.63
C GLU A 26 -16.82 -27.83 7.10
N GLN A 27 -16.48 -26.79 7.88
CA GLN A 27 -15.48 -25.79 7.48
C GLN A 27 -14.27 -25.85 8.40
N VAL A 28 -13.09 -26.03 7.82
CA VAL A 28 -11.82 -26.05 8.55
C VAL A 28 -11.01 -24.81 8.21
N LEU A 29 -10.63 -24.04 9.25
CA LEU A 29 -9.83 -22.82 9.11
C LEU A 29 -8.35 -23.12 9.35
N HIS A 30 -7.51 -22.81 8.37
CA HIS A 30 -6.06 -23.01 8.44
C HIS A 30 -5.36 -21.77 9.00
N ILE A 31 -5.37 -21.61 10.34
CA ILE A 31 -4.86 -20.41 11.03
C ILE A 31 -3.39 -20.57 11.42
N ASN A 32 -2.56 -19.61 11.02
CA ASN A 32 -1.20 -19.45 11.54
C ASN A 32 -1.19 -18.49 12.75
N TRP A 33 -1.17 -19.07 13.95
CA TRP A 33 -1.17 -18.33 15.23
C TRP A 33 0.11 -17.53 15.49
N GLN A 34 1.27 -18.04 15.04
CA GLN A 34 2.56 -17.35 15.22
C GLN A 34 2.57 -16.01 14.47
N ARG A 35 2.01 -15.99 13.24
CA ARG A 35 1.87 -14.76 12.46
C ARG A 35 0.93 -13.77 13.16
N LEU A 36 -0.13 -14.25 13.79
CA LEU A 36 -1.14 -13.42 14.45
C LEU A 36 -0.61 -12.81 15.75
N ALA A 37 0.29 -13.50 16.45
CA ALA A 37 0.91 -13.02 17.68
C ALA A 37 1.97 -11.93 17.46
N ASN A 38 2.49 -11.76 16.23
CA ASN A 38 3.56 -10.82 15.96
C ASN A 38 3.07 -9.37 15.91
N LYS A 39 3.43 -8.58 16.94
CA LYS A 39 3.08 -7.16 17.08
C LYS A 39 4.16 -6.19 16.58
N ARG A 40 5.23 -6.70 15.97
CA ARG A 40 6.39 -5.89 15.57
C ARG A 40 6.01 -4.89 14.47
N GLY A 41 6.36 -3.62 14.69
CA GLY A 41 6.14 -2.55 13.71
C GLY A 41 4.73 -1.98 13.67
N LEU A 42 3.83 -2.40 14.57
CA LEU A 42 2.48 -1.81 14.69
C LEU A 42 2.49 -0.46 15.43
N LYS A 43 3.46 -0.25 16.33
CA LYS A 43 3.62 1.01 17.08
C LYS A 43 4.81 1.78 16.51
N HIS A 44 4.54 2.92 15.90
CA HIS A 44 5.53 3.87 15.39
C HIS A 44 5.02 5.30 15.55
N SER A 45 5.93 6.27 15.53
CA SER A 45 5.57 7.69 15.57
C SER A 45 4.96 8.12 14.25
N LEU A 46 3.76 8.67 14.30
CA LEU A 46 3.11 9.26 13.14
C LEU A 46 3.57 10.72 12.93
N PRO A 47 3.69 11.18 11.68
CA PRO A 47 3.94 12.58 11.41
C PRO A 47 2.72 13.43 11.81
N ALA A 48 2.95 14.71 12.08
CA ALA A 48 1.87 15.65 12.30
C ALA A 48 0.89 15.66 11.10
N PRO A 49 -0.42 15.81 11.34
CA PRO A 49 -1.40 15.86 10.27
C PRO A 49 -1.11 17.04 9.34
N LYS A 50 -1.09 16.78 8.03
CA LYS A 50 -0.83 17.79 6.99
C LYS A 50 -1.94 17.77 5.95
N GLY A 51 -2.42 18.96 5.59
CA GLY A 51 -3.34 19.16 4.47
C GLY A 51 -2.62 19.47 3.16
N GLY A 52 -3.41 19.77 2.12
CA GLY A 52 -2.93 20.23 0.83
C GLY A 52 -3.09 19.21 -0.31
N LYS A 53 -2.95 19.68 -1.55
CA LYS A 53 -3.19 18.91 -2.77
C LYS A 53 -2.31 17.67 -2.91
N HIS A 54 -1.14 17.66 -2.28
CA HIS A 54 -0.13 16.61 -2.40
C HIS A 54 0.29 16.05 -1.04
N ALA A 55 -0.57 16.14 -0.03
CA ALA A 55 -0.30 15.55 1.28
C ALA A 55 -0.13 14.03 1.16
N VAL A 56 0.96 13.50 1.71
CA VAL A 56 1.22 12.07 1.79
C VAL A 56 0.97 11.64 3.23
N VAL A 57 -0.19 11.02 3.47
CA VAL A 57 -0.64 10.61 4.79
C VAL A 57 -0.90 9.11 4.77
N GLU A 58 -0.57 8.42 5.86
CA GLU A 58 -0.91 7.02 6.05
C GLU A 58 -2.43 6.85 6.18
N LYS A 59 -2.98 5.79 5.57
CA LYS A 59 -4.41 5.46 5.67
C LYS A 59 -4.67 4.71 6.98
N LEU A 60 -5.31 5.38 7.94
CA LEU A 60 -5.61 4.92 9.29
C LEU A 60 -7.02 4.35 9.44
N PHE A 61 -7.98 4.78 8.59
CA PHE A 61 -9.35 4.28 8.57
C PHE A 61 -9.91 4.18 7.14
N GLU A 62 -11.01 3.47 6.96
CA GLU A 62 -11.56 3.11 5.65
C GLU A 62 -11.93 4.33 4.80
N ASP A 63 -12.63 5.28 5.39
CA ASP A 63 -13.19 6.46 4.70
C ASP A 63 -12.28 7.70 4.79
N GLN A 64 -10.98 7.51 5.01
CA GLN A 64 -10.05 8.63 5.09
C GLN A 64 -9.95 9.35 3.75
N PRO A 65 -10.16 10.69 3.69
CA PRO A 65 -10.00 11.45 2.45
C PRO A 65 -8.52 11.52 2.06
N ILE A 66 -8.21 11.08 0.84
CA ILE A 66 -6.84 11.03 0.30
C ILE A 66 -6.77 11.90 -0.96
N PRO A 67 -5.75 12.76 -1.11
CA PRO A 67 -5.60 13.58 -2.29
C PRO A 67 -5.37 12.76 -3.56
N GLN A 68 -5.86 13.27 -4.68
CA GLN A 68 -5.76 12.62 -5.98
C GLN A 68 -4.38 12.83 -6.61
N ASN A 69 -3.41 12.00 -6.22
CA ASN A 69 -2.09 11.94 -6.85
C ASN A 69 -2.09 10.88 -7.97
N ARG A 70 -2.76 11.16 -9.09
CA ARG A 70 -2.80 10.26 -10.27
C ARG A 70 -1.58 10.49 -11.17
N MET A 71 -1.11 9.41 -11.80
CA MET A 71 -0.08 9.49 -12.83
C MET A 71 -0.67 10.05 -14.13
N ALA A 72 0.15 10.77 -14.89
CA ALA A 72 -0.21 11.16 -16.25
C ALA A 72 -0.36 9.90 -17.13
N LYS A 73 -1.28 9.97 -18.09
CA LYS A 73 -1.47 8.89 -19.05
C LYS A 73 -0.36 8.98 -20.10
N VAL A 74 0.53 8.01 -20.09
CA VAL A 74 1.52 7.82 -21.16
C VAL A 74 0.87 6.91 -22.19
N ARG A 75 0.77 7.37 -23.43
CA ARG A 75 0.32 6.55 -24.54
C ARG A 75 1.54 5.80 -25.07
N SER A 76 1.47 4.48 -25.07
CA SER A 76 2.45 3.63 -25.77
C SER A 76 1.89 3.37 -27.16
N ASP A 77 2.54 3.89 -28.19
CA ASP A 77 2.14 3.60 -29.56
C ASP A 77 2.75 2.25 -29.98
N PRO A 78 1.95 1.25 -30.42
CA PRO A 78 2.46 -0.08 -30.76
C PRO A 78 3.41 -0.12 -31.96
N LEU A 79 3.51 0.99 -32.69
CA LEU A 79 4.36 1.18 -33.87
C LEU A 79 5.59 2.04 -33.55
N GLU A 80 5.78 2.49 -32.30
CA GLU A 80 6.99 3.20 -31.92
C GLU A 80 8.22 2.28 -32.02
N ASP A 81 9.26 2.79 -32.66
CA ASP A 81 10.52 2.08 -32.86
C ASP A 81 11.32 2.01 -31.56
N GLY A 82 11.17 0.89 -30.84
CA GLY A 82 12.01 0.57 -29.69
C GLY A 82 11.53 -0.66 -28.91
N PRO A 83 12.44 -1.52 -28.43
CA PRO A 83 12.06 -2.72 -27.66
C PRO A 83 11.58 -2.40 -26.23
N PHE A 84 11.55 -1.13 -25.82
CA PHE A 84 11.25 -0.71 -24.46
C PHE A 84 10.18 0.38 -24.40
N SER A 85 9.34 0.34 -23.36
CA SER A 85 8.32 1.37 -23.12
C SER A 85 8.94 2.69 -22.69
N VAL A 86 8.50 3.80 -23.28
CA VAL A 86 8.90 5.16 -22.89
C VAL A 86 8.40 5.50 -21.47
N HIS A 87 9.22 6.22 -20.70
CA HIS A 87 8.87 6.69 -19.36
C HIS A 87 8.60 8.20 -19.36
N ASP A 88 7.54 8.61 -18.67
CA ASP A 88 7.20 10.02 -18.50
C ASP A 88 8.13 10.70 -17.50
N VAL A 89 8.84 11.72 -18.00
CA VAL A 89 9.77 12.57 -17.24
C VAL A 89 9.36 14.04 -17.23
N THR A 90 8.38 14.44 -18.06
CA THR A 90 8.03 15.85 -18.30
C THR A 90 6.76 16.27 -17.58
N SER A 91 5.86 15.33 -17.28
CA SER A 91 4.58 15.71 -16.66
C SER A 91 4.76 16.24 -15.23
N ARG A 92 3.76 17.00 -14.77
CA ARG A 92 3.68 17.42 -13.35
C ARG A 92 3.69 16.22 -12.39
N SER A 93 3.13 15.09 -12.79
CA SER A 93 3.11 13.88 -11.97
C SER A 93 4.50 13.22 -11.86
N ALA A 94 5.31 13.32 -12.92
CA ALA A 94 6.71 12.89 -12.93
C ALA A 94 7.55 13.78 -12.00
N MET A 95 7.43 15.10 -12.11
CA MET A 95 8.12 16.06 -11.24
C MET A 95 7.77 15.90 -9.76
N LEU A 96 6.49 15.65 -9.44
CA LEU A 96 6.03 15.40 -8.07
C LEU A 96 6.47 14.02 -7.52
N GLY A 97 7.02 13.15 -8.36
CA GLY A 97 7.43 11.81 -7.95
C GLY A 97 6.26 10.89 -7.57
N VAL A 98 5.08 11.08 -8.18
CA VAL A 98 3.86 10.31 -7.84
C VAL A 98 4.09 8.79 -7.92
N ARG A 99 4.89 8.34 -8.91
CA ARG A 99 5.27 6.93 -9.07
C ARG A 99 6.05 6.39 -7.87
N THR A 100 6.98 7.17 -7.31
CA THR A 100 7.79 6.75 -6.15
C THR A 100 6.97 6.80 -4.86
N MET A 101 6.11 7.81 -4.70
CA MET A 101 5.17 7.92 -3.57
C MET A 101 4.26 6.70 -3.49
N ASN A 102 3.61 6.34 -4.60
CA ASN A 102 2.69 5.18 -4.66
C ASN A 102 3.43 3.86 -4.37
N ASN A 103 4.68 3.72 -4.83
CA ASN A 103 5.50 2.54 -4.53
C ASN A 103 5.97 2.47 -3.09
N LYS A 104 6.29 3.61 -2.44
CA LYS A 104 6.64 3.63 -1.01
C LYS A 104 5.49 3.13 -0.14
N HIS A 105 4.25 3.51 -0.45
CA HIS A 105 3.07 2.99 0.25
C HIS A 105 2.90 1.46 0.10
N ARG A 106 3.41 0.86 -0.97
CA ARG A 106 3.40 -0.59 -1.18
C ARG A 106 4.52 -1.35 -0.46
N GLN A 107 5.60 -0.67 -0.07
CA GLN A 107 6.75 -1.30 0.60
C GLN A 107 6.40 -1.57 2.07
N ARG A 108 5.92 -2.79 2.35
CA ARG A 108 5.58 -3.30 3.70
C ARG A 108 6.83 -3.64 4.52
N ARG A 109 7.63 -2.64 4.88
CA ARG A 109 8.68 -2.79 5.90
C ARG A 109 8.22 -2.22 7.23
N ASN A 110 8.79 -2.75 8.30
CA ASN A 110 8.61 -2.20 9.64
C ASN A 110 9.17 -0.76 9.67
N PRO A 111 8.37 0.26 10.03
CA PRO A 111 8.83 1.65 10.11
C PRO A 111 9.99 1.87 11.10
N ASN A 112 10.11 0.99 12.10
CA ASN A 112 11.13 1.04 13.14
C ASN A 112 12.45 0.34 12.73
N GLU A 113 12.54 -0.24 11.53
CA GLU A 113 13.72 -0.95 11.06
C GLU A 113 14.78 0.03 10.53
N ALA A 114 16.05 -0.22 10.90
CA ALA A 114 17.18 0.55 10.38
C ALA A 114 17.34 0.34 8.86
N ARG A 115 17.76 1.38 8.14
CA ARG A 115 18.06 1.31 6.71
C ARG A 115 19.52 1.59 6.46
N ALA A 116 20.10 0.92 5.46
CA ALA A 116 21.43 1.24 4.96
C ALA A 116 21.51 2.72 4.55
N GLY A 117 22.61 3.38 4.93
CA GLY A 117 22.83 4.81 4.68
C GLY A 117 22.76 5.17 3.19
N GLY A 118 22.38 6.42 2.89
CA GLY A 118 22.37 6.97 1.53
C GLY A 118 20.99 7.10 0.86
N ARG A 119 19.92 6.54 1.43
CA ARG A 119 18.55 6.73 0.92
C ARG A 119 17.70 7.56 1.89
N ARG A 120 17.22 8.72 1.45
CA ARG A 120 16.22 9.52 2.21
C ARG A 120 14.98 8.66 2.48
N LYS A 121 14.43 8.76 3.70
CA LYS A 121 13.19 8.09 4.14
C LYS A 121 12.04 8.32 3.15
#